data_AF-A0A934F907-F1
#
_entry.id   AF-A0A934F907-F1
#
_cell.length_a   1.000
_cell.length_b   1.000
_cell.length_c   1.000
_cell.angle_alpha   90.00
_cell.angle_beta   90.00
_cell.angle_gamma   90.00
#
_symmetry.space_group_name_H-M   'P 1'
#
loop_
_entity.id
_entity.type
_entity.pdbx_description
1 polymer ?
#
loop_
_entity_poly.entity_id
_entity_poly.type
_entity_poly.pdbx_seq_one_letter_code
_entity_poly.pdbx_strand_id
1 'polypeptide(L)'
;MPSLPIHVRRVLAVIGIAVLVFVILEFNRRLEELNLLSQQAKKIRAEATQAVQTQYALQTAVAYANSTAAVEEWARVDGHYIREGDLPVVPVEAPGEAPIILSTPIPTPTPLQNWEVWYTLFFGD
;
A
#
# COMPACT_ATOMS: atom_id res chain seq x y z
N MET A 1 55.42 19.63 49.69
CA MET A 1 54.25 19.30 48.84
C MET A 1 53.81 20.59 48.17
N PRO A 2 53.94 20.75 46.84
CA PRO A 2 53.63 22.02 46.20
C PRO A 2 52.11 22.24 46.20
N SER A 3 51.65 23.36 46.74
CA SER A 3 50.26 23.80 46.69
C SER A 3 49.95 24.28 45.27
N LEU A 4 49.13 23.52 44.55
CA LEU A 4 48.58 23.96 43.27
C LEU A 4 47.70 25.21 43.50
N PRO A 5 48.03 26.38 42.93
CA PRO A 5 47.19 27.55 43.04
C PRO A 5 45.93 27.32 42.21
N ILE A 6 44.83 26.94 42.86
CA ILE A 6 43.55 26.70 42.20
C ILE A 6 42.93 28.05 41.82
N HIS A 7 42.93 28.36 40.53
CA HIS A 7 42.23 29.54 40.00
C HIS A 7 40.73 29.23 39.88
N VAL A 8 39.91 29.72 40.83
CA VAL A 8 38.46 29.48 40.91
C VAL A 8 37.72 29.75 39.60
N ARG A 9 38.10 30.81 38.87
CA ARG A 9 37.54 31.14 37.54
C ARG A 9 37.77 30.02 36.51
N ARG A 10 38.92 29.36 36.56
CA ARG A 10 39.26 28.24 35.66
C ARG A 10 38.49 26.97 36.03
N VAL A 11 38.29 26.72 37.33
CA VAL A 11 37.47 25.60 37.81
C VAL A 11 36.01 25.76 37.39
N LEU A 12 35.43 26.95 37.57
CA LEU A 12 34.06 27.24 37.13
C LEU A 12 33.89 27.10 35.62
N ALA A 13 34.86 27.55 34.82
CA ALA A 13 34.83 27.38 33.38
C ALA A 13 34.82 25.89 32.97
N VAL A 14 35.67 25.06 33.60
CA VAL A 14 35.72 23.61 33.33
C VAL A 14 34.42 22.93 33.73
N ILE A 15 33.85 23.28 34.89
CA ILE A 15 32.54 22.75 35.33
C ILE A 15 31.44 23.14 34.33
N GLY A 16 31.40 24.41 33.90
CA GLY A 16 30.42 24.89 32.93
C GLY A 16 30.50 24.13 31.60
N ILE A 17 31.71 23.88 31.09
CA ILE A 17 31.92 23.08 29.87
C ILE A 17 31.46 21.63 30.09
N ALA A 18 31.79 21.01 31.23
CA ALA A 18 31.36 19.64 31.53
C ALA A 18 29.84 19.51 31.58
N VAL A 19 29.15 20.48 32.19
CA VAL A 19 27.68 20.54 32.20
C VAL A 19 27.13 20.70 30.79
N LEU A 20 27.70 21.60 29.99
CA LEU A 20 27.26 21.84 28.62
C LEU A 20 27.38 20.57 27.75
N VAL A 21 28.49 19.83 27.88
CA VAL A 21 28.67 18.55 27.19
C VAL A 21 27.60 17.54 27.62
N PHE A 22 27.33 17.44 28.93
CA PHE A 22 26.29 16.55 29.43
C PHE A 22 24.89 16.88 28.89
N VAL A 23 24.54 18.17 28.85
CA VAL A 23 23.26 18.64 28.32
C VAL A 23 23.12 18.28 26.84
N ILE A 24 24.17 18.49 26.04
CA ILE A 24 24.15 18.16 24.60
C ILE A 24 23.97 16.64 24.41
N LEU A 25 24.67 15.82 25.18
CA LEU A 25 24.55 14.36 25.09
C LEU A 25 23.15 13.86 25.46
N GLU A 26 22.59 14.36 26.57
CA GLU A 26 21.24 13.98 27.01
C GLU A 26 20.17 14.47 26.01
N PHE A 27 20.31 15.69 25.52
CA PHE A 27 19.41 16.25 24.53
C PHE A 27 19.42 15.46 23.22
N ASN A 28 20.61 15.12 22.72
CA ASN A 28 20.73 14.33 21.50
C ASN A 28 20.09 12.94 21.65
N ARG A 29 20.31 12.25 22.78
CA ARG A 29 19.68 10.96 23.07
C ARG A 29 18.15 11.05 23.09
N ARG A 30 17.61 12.06 23.76
CA ARG A 30 16.15 12.29 23.82
C ARG A 30 15.57 12.60 22.44
N LEU A 31 16.25 13.40 21.62
CA LEU A 31 15.80 13.67 20.25
C LEU A 31 15.79 12.41 19.38
N GLU A 32 16.81 11.58 19.50
CA GLU A 32 16.88 10.31 18.77
C GLU A 32 15.74 9.37 19.17
N GLU A 33 15.50 9.21 20.48
CA GLU A 33 14.38 8.43 21.00
C GLU A 33 13.03 8.96 20.50
N LEU A 34 12.80 10.28 20.59
CA LEU A 34 11.57 10.91 20.10
C LEU A 34 11.38 10.70 18.59
N ASN A 35 12.44 10.79 17.80
CA ASN A 35 12.37 10.55 16.36
C ASN A 35 12.03 9.10 16.05
N LEU A 36 12.64 8.14 16.74
CA LEU A 36 12.34 6.72 16.59
C LEU A 36 10.87 6.41 16.95
N LEU A 37 10.39 6.88 18.10
CA LEU A 37 9.00 6.69 18.52
C LEU A 37 8.02 7.34 17.54
N SER A 38 8.31 8.55 17.07
CA SER A 38 7.47 9.27 16.11
C SER A 38 7.36 8.51 14.77
N GLN A 39 8.48 7.98 14.27
CA GLN A 39 8.48 7.18 13.05
C GLN A 39 7.68 5.87 13.21
N GLN A 40 7.84 5.18 14.34
CA GLN A 40 7.07 3.97 14.64
C GLN A 40 5.57 4.27 14.73
N ALA A 41 5.18 5.33 15.46
CA ALA A 41 3.79 5.75 15.57
C ALA A 41 3.19 6.12 14.19
N LYS A 42 3.96 6.76 13.32
CA LYS A 42 3.51 7.09 11.95
C LYS A 42 3.23 5.83 11.12
N LYS A 43 4.11 4.82 11.18
CA LYS A 43 3.90 3.54 10.49
C LYS A 43 2.65 2.82 10.99
N ILE A 44 2.52 2.66 12.31
CA ILE A 44 1.37 2.00 12.92
C ILE A 44 0.06 2.71 12.58
N ARG A 45 0.04 4.06 12.59
CA ARG A 45 -1.15 4.83 12.20
C ARG A 45 -1.52 4.63 10.74
N ALA A 46 -0.54 4.55 9.83
CA ALA A 46 -0.78 4.30 8.42
C ALA A 46 -1.40 2.90 8.21
N GLU A 47 -0.82 1.88 8.84
CA GLU A 47 -1.33 0.50 8.80
C GLU A 47 -2.75 0.39 9.38
N ALA A 48 -3.00 1.03 10.53
CA ALA A 48 -4.32 1.06 11.15
C ALA A 48 -5.35 1.77 10.26
N THR A 49 -4.98 2.89 9.62
CA THR A 49 -5.88 3.61 8.71
C THR A 49 -6.22 2.77 7.50
N GLN A 50 -5.23 2.10 6.91
CA GLN A 50 -5.44 1.20 5.78
C GLN A 50 -6.34 0.01 6.15
N ALA A 51 -6.15 -0.56 7.34
CA ALA A 51 -6.98 -1.65 7.84
C ALA A 51 -8.44 -1.21 8.04
N VAL A 52 -8.67 -0.04 8.66
CA VAL A 52 -10.02 0.52 8.86
C VAL A 52 -10.71 0.83 7.53
N GLN A 53 -10.00 1.42 6.57
CA GLN A 53 -10.55 1.67 5.24
C GLN A 53 -10.94 0.37 4.53
N THR A 54 -10.07 -0.65 4.60
CA THR A 54 -10.34 -1.96 4.03
C THR A 54 -11.56 -2.61 4.68
N GLN A 55 -11.66 -2.54 6.01
CA GLN A 55 -12.80 -3.04 6.76
C GLN A 55 -14.09 -2.35 6.34
N TYR A 56 -14.09 -1.01 6.20
CA TYR A 56 -15.27 -0.27 5.74
C TYR A 56 -15.68 -0.65 4.32
N ALA A 57 -14.72 -0.79 3.41
CA ALA A 57 -14.98 -1.23 2.04
C ALA A 57 -15.59 -2.65 2.01
N LEU A 58 -15.03 -3.58 2.78
CA LEU A 58 -15.56 -4.94 2.89
C LEU A 58 -16.95 -4.98 3.52
N GLN A 59 -17.19 -4.21 4.59
CA GLN A 59 -18.52 -4.10 5.19
C GLN A 59 -19.55 -3.55 4.20
N THR A 60 -19.15 -2.56 3.40
CA THR A 60 -20.01 -2.00 2.34
C THR A 60 -20.30 -3.03 1.26
N ALA A 61 -19.30 -3.78 0.81
CA ALA A 61 -19.46 -4.84 -0.19
C ALA A 61 -20.38 -5.97 0.32
N VAL A 62 -20.23 -6.37 1.59
CA VAL A 62 -21.10 -7.37 2.21
C VAL A 62 -22.54 -6.85 2.35
N ALA A 63 -22.72 -5.59 2.73
CA ALA A 63 -24.05 -4.97 2.80
C ALA A 63 -24.71 -4.91 1.42
N TYR A 64 -23.95 -4.55 0.37
CA TYR A 64 -24.43 -4.57 -1.01
C TYR A 64 -24.81 -5.97 -1.47
N ALA A 65 -23.95 -6.96 -1.25
CA ALA A 65 -24.20 -8.35 -1.65
C ALA A 65 -25.45 -8.96 -0.97
N ASN A 66 -25.80 -8.51 0.23
CA ASN A 66 -27.02 -8.91 0.93
C ASN A 66 -28.26 -8.08 0.55
N SER A 67 -28.12 -7.09 -0.33
CA SER A 67 -29.22 -6.21 -0.74
C SER A 67 -29.99 -6.78 -1.93
N THR A 68 -31.24 -6.35 -2.07
CA THR A 68 -32.05 -6.65 -3.27
C THR A 68 -31.50 -6.01 -4.53
N ALA A 69 -30.72 -4.92 -4.41
CA ALA A 69 -30.07 -4.28 -5.54
C ALA A 69 -29.04 -5.20 -6.22
N ALA A 70 -28.25 -5.94 -5.43
CA ALA A 70 -27.31 -6.92 -5.97
C ALA A 70 -28.03 -8.09 -6.67
N VAL A 71 -29.17 -8.54 -6.13
CA VAL A 71 -30.01 -9.56 -6.77
C VAL A 71 -30.58 -9.06 -8.10
N GLU A 72 -31.04 -7.82 -8.14
CA GLU A 72 -31.56 -7.20 -9.35
C GLU A 72 -30.47 -7.04 -10.41
N GLU A 73 -29.29 -6.52 -10.05
CA GLU A 73 -28.17 -6.37 -10.96
C GLU A 73 -27.78 -7.72 -11.55
N TRP A 74 -27.63 -8.75 -10.73
CA TRP A 74 -27.36 -10.10 -11.21
C TRP A 74 -28.46 -10.60 -12.14
N ALA A 75 -29.74 -10.41 -11.77
CA ALA A 75 -30.87 -10.81 -12.60
C ALA A 75 -30.82 -10.15 -13.99
N ARG A 76 -30.40 -8.89 -14.08
CA ARG A 76 -30.31 -8.16 -15.36
C ARG A 76 -29.08 -8.50 -16.19
N VAL A 77 -27.92 -8.56 -15.54
CA VAL A 77 -26.62 -8.67 -16.22
C VAL A 77 -26.27 -10.13 -16.52
N ASP A 78 -26.30 -10.99 -15.51
CA ASP A 78 -25.86 -12.38 -15.64
C ASP A 78 -27.04 -13.33 -15.89
N GLY A 79 -28.15 -13.10 -15.18
CA GLY A 79 -29.38 -13.89 -15.28
C GLY A 79 -30.17 -13.63 -16.56
N HIS A 80 -29.89 -12.53 -17.27
CA HIS A 80 -30.60 -12.09 -18.48
C HIS A 80 -32.14 -12.03 -18.31
N TYR A 81 -32.61 -11.79 -17.08
CA TYR A 81 -34.02 -11.68 -16.76
C TYR A 81 -34.56 -10.29 -17.13
N ILE A 82 -35.74 -10.29 -17.72
CA ILE A 82 -36.50 -9.12 -18.16
C ILE A 82 -37.66 -8.85 -17.21
N ARG A 83 -37.95 -7.59 -16.88
CA ARG A 83 -39.13 -7.18 -16.11
C ARG A 83 -40.29 -7.00 -17.08
N GLU A 84 -41.51 -7.04 -16.55
CA GLU A 84 -42.70 -6.71 -17.34
C GLU A 84 -42.56 -5.30 -17.93
N GLY A 85 -42.60 -5.21 -19.26
CA GLY A 85 -42.44 -3.98 -20.03
C GLY A 85 -41.05 -3.76 -20.64
N ASP A 86 -40.04 -4.55 -20.29
CA ASP A 86 -38.72 -4.50 -20.95
C ASP A 86 -38.77 -5.14 -22.34
N LEU A 87 -38.22 -4.46 -23.35
CA LEU A 87 -38.04 -5.00 -24.71
C LEU A 87 -36.59 -5.48 -24.86
N PRO A 88 -36.32 -6.79 -24.97
CA PRO A 88 -34.98 -7.28 -25.17
C PRO A 88 -34.48 -6.85 -26.56
N VAL A 89 -33.52 -5.93 -26.58
CA VAL A 89 -32.84 -5.51 -27.81
C VAL A 89 -31.57 -6.34 -27.94
N VAL A 90 -31.56 -7.25 -28.91
CA VAL A 90 -30.32 -7.91 -29.36
C VAL A 90 -29.70 -7.00 -30.41
N PRO A 91 -28.50 -6.43 -30.18
CA PRO A 91 -27.80 -5.69 -31.21
C PRO A 91 -27.52 -6.64 -32.38
N VAL A 92 -28.22 -6.43 -33.49
CA VAL A 92 -27.90 -7.04 -34.78
C VAL A 92 -27.05 -6.05 -35.56
N GLU A 93 -26.04 -6.57 -36.26
CA GLU A 93 -25.16 -5.77 -37.11
C GLU A 93 -26.00 -5.01 -38.16
N ALA A 94 -25.59 -3.79 -38.51
CA ALA A 94 -26.34 -2.99 -39.47
C ALA A 94 -26.34 -3.67 -40.85
N PRO A 95 -27.46 -3.67 -41.61
CA PRO A 95 -27.50 -4.32 -42.91
C PRO A 95 -26.51 -3.65 -43.88
N GLY A 96 -25.43 -4.36 -44.23
CA GLY A 96 -24.41 -3.90 -45.19
C GLY A 96 -23.02 -3.63 -44.62
N GLU A 97 -22.81 -3.78 -43.30
CA GLU A 97 -21.46 -3.79 -42.74
C GLU A 97 -20.83 -5.18 -42.92
N ALA A 98 -19.56 -5.20 -43.32
CA ALA A 98 -18.80 -6.43 -43.44
C ALA A 98 -18.72 -7.10 -42.05
N PRO A 99 -18.87 -8.44 -41.95
CA PRO A 99 -18.82 -9.11 -40.67
C PRO A 99 -17.54 -8.71 -39.94
N ILE A 100 -17.68 -8.34 -38.67
CA ILE A 100 -16.55 -8.07 -37.79
C ILE A 100 -15.70 -9.34 -37.76
N ILE A 101 -14.55 -9.33 -38.42
CA ILE A 101 -13.57 -10.40 -38.31
C ILE A 101 -13.07 -10.30 -36.88
N LEU A 102 -13.64 -11.13 -36.00
CA LEU A 102 -13.10 -11.38 -34.68
C LEU A 102 -11.63 -11.77 -34.88
N SER A 103 -10.72 -10.87 -34.51
CA SER A 103 -9.29 -11.17 -34.49
C SER A 103 -9.12 -12.48 -33.73
N THR A 104 -8.58 -13.49 -34.41
CA THR A 104 -8.26 -14.77 -33.78
C THR A 104 -7.48 -14.45 -32.50
N PRO A 105 -7.91 -14.96 -31.33
CA PRO A 105 -7.18 -14.68 -30.09
C PRO A 105 -5.72 -15.07 -30.31
N ILE A 106 -4.82 -14.11 -30.09
CA ILE A 106 -3.38 -14.39 -30.12
C ILE A 106 -3.18 -15.50 -29.09
N PRO A 107 -2.58 -16.66 -29.46
CA PRO A 107 -2.34 -17.72 -28.51
C PRO A 107 -1.58 -17.13 -27.33
N THR A 108 -2.15 -17.26 -26.13
CA THR A 108 -1.46 -16.88 -24.91
C THR A 108 -0.14 -17.66 -24.89
N PRO A 109 1.02 -16.99 -24.82
CA PRO A 109 2.29 -17.69 -24.79
C PRO A 109 2.25 -18.63 -23.60
N THR A 110 2.42 -19.93 -23.86
CA THR A 110 2.53 -20.94 -22.81
C THR A 110 3.63 -20.49 -21.86
N PRO A 111 3.33 -20.30 -20.56
CA PRO A 111 4.35 -19.89 -19.61
C PRO A 111 5.44 -20.97 -19.58
N LEU A 112 6.70 -20.56 -19.81
CA LEU A 112 7.83 -21.46 -19.67
C LEU A 112 7.79 -22.07 -18.27
N GLN A 113 8.00 -23.38 -18.19
CA GLN A 113 8.15 -24.03 -16.90
C GLN A 113 9.40 -23.48 -16.22
N ASN A 114 9.40 -23.40 -14.89
CA ASN A 114 10.50 -22.78 -14.12
C ASN A 114 11.89 -23.32 -14.51
N TRP A 115 12.01 -24.60 -14.86
CA TRP A 115 13.28 -25.20 -15.27
C TRP A 115 13.76 -24.72 -16.66
N GLU A 116 12.84 -24.44 -17.59
CA GLU A 116 13.16 -23.89 -18.93
C GLU A 116 13.66 -22.44 -18.79
N VAL A 117 13.12 -21.69 -17.84
CA VAL A 117 13.59 -20.35 -17.49
C VAL A 117 15.02 -20.41 -16.95
N TRP A 118 15.31 -21.33 -16.04
CA TRP A 118 16.68 -21.50 -15.53
C TRP A 118 17.65 -21.94 -16.62
N TYR A 119 17.25 -22.88 -17.48
CA TYR A 119 18.10 -23.34 -18.56
C TYR A 119 18.45 -22.22 -19.55
N THR A 120 17.49 -21.40 -19.95
CA THR A 120 17.72 -20.25 -20.85
C THR A 120 18.58 -19.17 -20.21
N LEU A 121 18.45 -18.91 -18.90
CA LEU A 121 19.32 -17.95 -18.20
C LEU A 121 20.79 -18.36 -18.14
N PHE A 122 21.09 -19.66 -18.09
CA PHE A 122 22.46 -20.16 -17.98
C PHE A 122 23.10 -20.55 -19.32
N PHE A 123 22.29 -20.92 -20.33
CA PHE A 123 22.77 -21.52 -21.58
C PHE A 123 22.08 -20.99 -22.84
N GLY A 124 21.21 -19.98 -22.75
CA GLY A 124 20.72 -19.24 -23.92
C GLY A 124 21.75 -18.21 -24.36
N ASP A 125 21.95 -18.04 -25.67
CA ASP A 125 22.88 -17.05 -26.26
C ASP A 125 22.62 -15.61 -25.79
#